data_AF-A0A1L9VGZ3-F1
#
_entry.id   AF-A0A1L9VGZ3-F1
#
_cell.length_a   1.000
_cell.length_b   1.000
_cell.length_c   1.000
_cell.angle_alpha   90.00
_cell.angle_beta   90.00
_cell.angle_gamma   90.00
#
_symmetry.space_group_name_H-M   'P 1'
#
loop_
_entity.id
_entity.type
_entity.pdbx_description
1 polymer ?
#
loop_
_entity_poly.entity_id
_entity_poly.type
_entity_poly.pdbx_seq_one_letter_code
_entity_poly.pdbx_strand_id
1 'polypeptide(L)'
;MDDTCFLPEQTTTVDFINTIDFIARHIQPSAFTLILDLSYDEEHLYVFSGIDNPSKTLRMKLALYRCIIELVTPWLRGLGLKDFFVHISWPIETNYNHFRDLYESLLEQMAVGRGYDSFARGKKPTSYKGLLA
;
A
#
# COMPACT_ATOMS: atom_id res chain seq x y z
N MET A 1 20.15 7.06 15.42
CA MET A 1 19.70 7.04 14.02
C MET A 1 20.10 5.69 13.50
N ASP A 2 19.11 4.84 13.25
CA ASP A 2 19.22 3.63 12.44
C ASP A 2 17.78 3.37 11.97
N ASP A 3 17.39 4.13 10.94
CA ASP A 3 16.16 3.90 10.19
C ASP A 3 16.45 2.77 9.20
N THR A 4 16.67 1.56 9.71
CA THR A 4 16.73 0.38 8.86
C THR A 4 15.35 0.14 8.29
N CYS A 5 15.12 0.63 7.06
CA CYS A 5 13.97 0.19 6.26
C CYS A 5 14.15 -1.33 6.05
N PHE A 6 13.31 -2.13 6.72
CA PHE A 6 13.15 -3.54 6.40
C PHE A 6 12.47 -3.60 5.02
N LEU A 7 13.27 -3.50 3.96
CA LEU A 7 12.78 -3.74 2.62
C LEU A 7 12.22 -5.17 2.59
N PRO A 8 11.05 -5.41 1.99
CA PRO A 8 10.66 -6.76 1.60
C PRO A 8 11.84 -7.41 0.88
N GLU A 9 12.03 -8.73 1.03
CA GLU A 9 13.08 -9.43 0.28
C GLU A 9 13.01 -8.99 -1.19
N GLN A 10 14.11 -8.45 -1.73
CA GLN A 10 14.09 -7.77 -3.04
C GLN A 10 13.50 -8.66 -4.15
N THR A 11 13.59 -9.98 -3.99
CA THR A 11 12.92 -11.01 -4.78
C THR A 11 11.40 -10.82 -4.87
N THR A 12 10.71 -10.55 -3.75
CA THR A 12 9.25 -10.36 -3.73
C THR A 12 8.79 -9.12 -4.48
N THR A 13 9.57 -8.04 -4.44
CA THR A 13 9.26 -6.81 -5.21
C THR A 13 9.49 -7.02 -6.70
N VAL A 14 10.57 -7.73 -7.07
CA VAL A 14 10.88 -8.08 -8.45
C VAL A 14 9.82 -9.02 -9.03
N ASP A 15 9.37 -10.01 -8.27
CA ASP A 15 8.31 -10.94 -8.70
C ASP A 15 6.97 -10.22 -8.87
N PHE A 16 6.66 -9.26 -8.00
CA PHE A 16 5.49 -8.39 -8.15
C PHE A 16 5.55 -7.61 -9.47
N ILE A 17 6.67 -6.91 -9.74
CA ILE A 17 6.87 -6.14 -10.97
C ILE A 17 6.75 -7.05 -12.20
N ASN A 18 7.42 -8.20 -12.19
CA ASN A 18 7.38 -9.17 -13.28
C ASN A 18 5.97 -9.70 -13.55
N THR A 19 5.20 -9.93 -12.49
CA THR A 19 3.81 -10.41 -12.60
C THR A 19 2.94 -9.36 -13.27
N ILE A 20 3.02 -8.11 -12.85
CA ILE A 20 2.19 -7.07 -13.47
C ILE A 20 2.67 -6.74 -14.89
N ASP A 21 3.98 -6.76 -15.16
CA ASP A 21 4.51 -6.65 -16.52
C ASP A 21 3.97 -7.74 -17.45
N PHE A 22 3.86 -8.97 -16.95
CA PHE A 22 3.25 -10.07 -17.69
C PHE A 22 1.77 -9.80 -18.00
N ILE A 23 1.00 -9.30 -17.03
CA ILE A 23 -0.42 -8.94 -17.23
C ILE A 23 -0.54 -7.81 -18.26
N ALA A 24 0.29 -6.78 -18.14
CA ALA A 24 0.28 -5.60 -19.01
C ALA A 24 0.61 -5.92 -20.48
N ARG A 25 1.34 -7.02 -20.74
CA ARG A 25 1.58 -7.51 -22.11
C ARG A 25 0.34 -8.07 -22.79
N HIS A 26 -0.63 -8.54 -22.00
CA HIS A 26 -1.82 -9.22 -22.53
C HIS A 26 -3.06 -8.35 -22.49
N ILE A 27 -3.07 -7.31 -21.63
CA ILE A 27 -4.24 -6.47 -21.45
C ILE A 27 -3.76 -5.02 -21.23
N GLN A 28 -4.44 -4.07 -21.86
CA GLN A 28 -4.03 -2.67 -21.86
C GLN A 28 -4.07 -2.08 -20.43
N PRO A 29 -2.95 -1.55 -19.91
CA PRO A 29 -2.89 -0.95 -18.57
C PRO A 29 -3.95 0.10 -18.26
N SER A 30 -4.34 0.90 -19.25
CA SER A 30 -5.35 1.95 -19.11
C SER A 30 -6.77 1.44 -18.86
N ALA A 31 -6.99 0.12 -18.97
CA ALA A 31 -8.24 -0.52 -18.58
C ALA A 31 -8.25 -0.98 -17.12
N PHE A 32 -7.11 -0.94 -16.42
CA PHE A 32 -6.98 -1.53 -15.10
C PHE A 32 -6.88 -0.52 -13.96
N THR A 33 -7.61 -0.86 -12.91
CA THR A 33 -7.36 -0.36 -11.57
C THR A 33 -6.49 -1.38 -10.84
N LEU A 34 -5.31 -0.96 -10.39
CA LEU A 34 -4.45 -1.78 -9.52
C LEU A 34 -4.77 -1.46 -8.06
N ILE A 35 -5.02 -2.49 -7.26
CA ILE A 35 -5.21 -2.36 -5.82
C ILE A 35 -4.00 -3.00 -5.14
N LEU A 36 -3.23 -2.19 -4.43
CA LEU A 36 -2.14 -2.68 -3.58
C LEU A 36 -2.64 -2.77 -2.15
N ASP A 37 -2.95 -3.99 -1.73
CA ASP A 37 -3.37 -4.26 -0.38
C ASP A 37 -2.16 -4.58 0.51
N LEU A 38 -1.84 -3.65 1.40
CA LEU A 38 -0.81 -3.75 2.43
C LEU A 38 -1.46 -3.90 3.83
N SER A 39 -2.75 -4.23 3.88
CA SER A 39 -3.41 -4.70 5.09
C SER A 39 -2.92 -6.11 5.39
N TYR A 40 -1.78 -6.18 6.06
CA TYR A 40 -1.20 -7.44 6.51
C TYR A 40 -2.13 -8.10 7.53
N ASP A 41 -2.26 -9.42 7.42
CA ASP A 41 -2.75 -10.25 8.52
C ASP A 41 -1.75 -10.18 9.68
N GLU A 42 -2.23 -9.98 10.91
CA GLU A 42 -1.39 -9.80 12.09
C GLU A 42 -0.47 -11.02 12.33
N GLU A 43 -0.85 -12.19 11.81
CA GLU A 43 -0.08 -13.44 11.89
C GLU A 43 1.22 -13.43 11.05
N HIS A 44 1.34 -12.56 10.05
CA HIS A 44 2.51 -12.51 9.16
C HIS A 44 3.58 -11.49 9.57
N LEU A 45 3.34 -10.72 10.64
CA LEU A 45 4.24 -9.66 11.09
C LEU A 45 5.10 -10.07 12.31
N TYR A 46 5.87 -11.16 12.16
CA TYR A 46 7.01 -11.43 13.03
C TYR A 46 8.06 -10.29 13.02
N VAL A 47 7.97 -9.35 12.06
CA VAL A 47 8.85 -8.18 11.95
C VAL A 47 8.63 -7.16 13.08
N PHE A 48 7.42 -7.09 13.65
CA PHE A 48 7.11 -6.17 14.75
C PHE A 48 6.90 -6.88 16.10
N SER A 49 7.00 -8.21 16.14
CA SER A 49 6.91 -8.98 17.39
C SER A 49 8.08 -8.58 18.29
N GLY A 50 7.78 -7.93 19.43
CA GLY A 50 8.77 -7.42 20.38
C GLY A 50 8.82 -5.90 20.52
N ILE A 51 7.97 -5.14 19.82
CA ILE A 51 7.81 -3.70 20.03
C ILE A 51 6.62 -3.43 20.96
N ASP A 52 6.90 -3.18 22.25
CA ASP A 52 5.87 -2.94 23.28
C ASP A 52 5.24 -1.52 23.22
N ASN A 53 5.60 -0.71 22.22
CA ASN A 53 5.11 0.66 22.08
C ASN A 53 4.26 0.81 20.80
N PRO A 54 2.92 0.92 20.93
CA PRO A 54 2.01 1.02 19.78
C PRO A 54 2.32 2.18 18.84
N SER A 55 2.71 3.35 19.37
CA SER A 55 3.07 4.53 18.57
C SER A 55 4.37 4.34 17.80
N LYS A 56 5.32 3.57 18.34
CA LYS A 56 6.55 3.20 17.62
C LYS A 56 6.23 2.21 16.50
N THR A 57 5.42 1.20 16.79
CA THR A 57 4.96 0.20 15.80
C THR A 57 4.23 0.87 14.64
N LEU A 58 3.30 1.79 14.92
CA LEU A 58 2.59 2.53 13.87
C LEU A 58 3.56 3.33 13.00
N ARG A 59 4.48 4.11 13.60
CA ARG A 59 5.46 4.88 12.81
C ARG A 59 6.32 3.99 11.90
N MET A 60 6.75 2.83 12.40
CA MET A 60 7.53 1.89 11.60
C MET A 60 6.70 1.27 10.46
N LYS A 61 5.43 0.91 10.70
CA LYS A 61 4.50 0.47 9.64
C LYS A 61 4.34 1.54 8.55
N LEU A 62 4.10 2.80 8.95
CA LEU A 62 3.96 3.92 8.00
C LEU A 62 5.24 4.13 7.17
N ALA A 63 6.42 4.08 7.81
CA ALA A 63 7.69 4.17 7.11
C ALA A 63 7.89 3.02 6.11
N LEU A 64 7.51 1.79 6.48
CA LEU A 64 7.56 0.63 5.59
C LEU A 64 6.64 0.80 4.37
N TYR A 65 5.38 1.21 4.57
CA TYR A 65 4.45 1.47 3.47
C TYR A 65 5.01 2.49 2.49
N ARG A 66 5.57 3.58 3.02
CA ARG A 66 6.24 4.59 2.20
C ARG A 66 7.40 4.00 1.40
N CYS A 67 8.26 3.20 2.03
CA CYS A 67 9.41 2.55 1.41
C CYS A 67 8.97 1.64 0.24
N ILE A 68 7.92 0.82 0.44
CA ILE A 68 7.34 -0.02 -0.62
C ILE A 68 6.81 0.83 -1.79
N ILE A 69 6.04 1.89 -1.49
CA ILE A 69 5.48 2.77 -2.52
C ILE A 69 6.58 3.47 -3.31
N GLU A 70 7.63 3.97 -2.66
CA GLU A 70 8.77 4.60 -3.32
C GLU A 70 9.48 3.64 -4.30
N LEU A 71 9.59 2.35 -3.97
CA LEU A 71 10.18 1.34 -4.86
C LEU A 71 9.34 1.08 -6.10
N VAL A 72 8.01 0.97 -5.96
CA VAL A 72 7.12 0.63 -7.09
C VAL A 72 6.71 1.84 -7.93
N THR A 73 6.84 3.06 -7.38
CA THR A 73 6.41 4.32 -8.03
C THR A 73 7.01 4.53 -9.43
N PRO A 74 8.33 4.39 -9.66
CA PRO A 74 8.92 4.63 -10.98
C PRO A 74 8.29 3.74 -12.06
N TRP A 75 8.01 2.49 -11.71
CA TRP A 75 7.38 1.54 -12.60
C TRP A 75 5.89 1.84 -12.81
N LEU A 76 5.13 2.15 -11.75
CA LEU A 76 3.72 2.52 -11.83
C LEU A 76 3.47 3.71 -12.78
N ARG A 77 4.35 4.72 -12.74
CA ARG A 77 4.25 5.90 -13.61
C ARG A 77 4.43 5.58 -15.09
N GLY A 78 5.26 4.59 -15.41
CA GLY A 78 5.47 4.13 -16.79
C GLY A 78 4.35 3.24 -17.32
N LEU A 79 3.58 2.61 -16.43
CA LEU A 79 2.60 1.61 -16.80
C LEU A 79 1.32 2.19 -17.43
N GLY A 80 0.92 3.41 -17.05
CA GLY A 80 -0.28 4.05 -17.61
C GLY A 80 -1.59 3.41 -17.15
N LEU A 81 -1.68 3.05 -15.86
CA LEU A 81 -2.88 2.51 -15.24
C LEU A 81 -4.08 3.47 -15.31
N LYS A 82 -5.30 2.92 -15.29
CA LYS A 82 -6.52 3.71 -15.11
C LYS A 82 -6.54 4.39 -13.74
N ASP A 83 -6.32 3.57 -12.71
CA ASP A 83 -6.38 3.94 -11.29
C ASP A 83 -5.41 3.08 -10.47
N PHE A 84 -4.97 3.61 -9.34
CA PHE A 84 -4.12 2.91 -8.37
C PHE A 84 -4.61 3.21 -6.96
N PHE A 85 -5.02 2.17 -6.24
CA PHE A 85 -5.53 2.29 -4.87
C PHE A 85 -4.60 1.57 -3.91
N VAL A 86 -4.41 2.15 -2.72
CA VAL A 86 -3.62 1.57 -1.63
C VAL A 86 -4.55 1.31 -0.46
N HIS A 87 -4.45 0.11 0.12
CA HIS A 87 -5.06 -0.20 1.41
C HIS A 87 -3.96 -0.53 2.42
N ILE A 88 -4.03 0.04 3.62
CA ILE A 88 -3.03 -0.22 4.68
C ILE A 88 -3.67 -0.84 5.91
N SER A 89 -2.90 -1.64 6.65
CA SER A 89 -3.28 -2.04 7.99
C SER A 89 -3.28 -0.81 8.90
N TRP A 90 -4.33 -0.68 9.70
CA TRP A 90 -4.49 0.41 10.65
C TRP A 90 -5.03 -0.16 11.98
N PRO A 91 -4.59 0.37 13.13
CA PRO A 91 -5.13 -0.07 14.41
C PRO A 91 -6.66 0.04 14.42
N ILE A 92 -7.35 -0.96 14.99
CA ILE A 92 -8.83 -1.13 15.00
C ILE A 92 -9.55 -0.02 15.81
N GLU A 93 -8.84 1.00 16.28
CA GLU A 93 -9.42 2.18 16.92
C GLU A 93 -10.16 3.03 15.88
N THR A 94 -11.44 2.74 15.72
CA THR A 94 -12.39 3.34 14.77
C THR A 94 -12.40 4.87 14.70
N ASN A 95 -11.92 5.56 15.74
CA ASN A 95 -11.83 7.03 15.78
C ASN A 95 -10.82 7.62 14.79
N TYR A 96 -9.94 6.79 14.22
CA TYR A 96 -8.84 7.26 13.36
C TYR A 96 -8.92 6.80 11.90
N ASN A 97 -10.09 6.30 11.44
CA ASN A 97 -10.28 5.90 10.04
C ASN A 97 -9.95 7.03 9.05
N HIS A 98 -10.26 8.28 9.40
CA HIS A 98 -9.92 9.43 8.58
C HIS A 98 -8.40 9.65 8.41
N PHE A 99 -7.58 9.29 9.41
CA PHE A 99 -6.13 9.34 9.28
C PHE A 99 -5.59 8.22 8.39
N ARG A 100 -6.19 7.03 8.46
CA ARG A 100 -5.88 5.95 7.51
C ARG A 100 -6.15 6.41 6.08
N ASP A 101 -7.35 6.89 5.82
CA ASP A 101 -7.78 7.31 4.48
C ASP A 101 -6.90 8.47 3.96
N LEU A 102 -6.54 9.42 4.84
CA LEU A 102 -5.58 10.48 4.52
C LEU A 102 -4.20 9.91 4.15
N TYR A 103 -3.70 8.94 4.92
CA TYR A 103 -2.39 8.35 4.67
C TYR A 103 -2.36 7.53 3.38
N GLU A 104 -3.40 6.73 3.12
CA GLU A 104 -3.56 6.02 1.86
C GLU A 104 -3.59 7.00 0.67
N SER A 105 -4.32 8.12 0.78
CA SER A 105 -4.32 9.16 -0.24
C SER A 105 -2.93 9.77 -0.48
N LEU A 106 -2.15 9.97 0.58
CA LEU A 106 -0.77 10.46 0.44
C LEU A 106 0.11 9.46 -0.32
N LEU A 107 0.02 8.17 -0.01
CA LEU A 107 0.77 7.11 -0.70
C LEU A 107 0.37 7.01 -2.18
N GLU A 108 -0.93 7.09 -2.48
CA GLU A 108 -1.43 7.08 -3.86
C GLU A 108 -0.96 8.30 -4.65
N GLN A 109 -0.97 9.48 -4.04
CA GLN A 109 -0.44 10.70 -4.66
C GLN A 109 1.08 10.64 -4.87
N MET A 110 1.83 9.95 -4.02
CA MET A 110 3.26 9.70 -4.25
C MET A 110 3.47 8.87 -5.53
N ALA A 111 2.65 7.82 -5.72
CA ALA A 111 2.74 6.93 -6.86
C ALA A 111 2.26 7.60 -8.17
N VAL A 112 1.03 8.13 -8.16
CA VAL A 112 0.31 8.58 -9.37
C VAL A 112 0.50 10.06 -9.66
N GLY A 113 0.77 10.86 -8.64
CA GLY A 113 0.96 12.30 -8.74
C GLY A 113 0.03 13.11 -7.84
N ARG A 114 0.42 14.35 -7.61
CA ARG A 114 -0.31 15.28 -6.72
C ARG A 114 -1.73 15.54 -7.24
N GLY A 115 -2.70 15.53 -6.33
CA GLY A 115 -4.10 15.78 -6.67
C GLY A 115 -4.86 14.55 -7.18
N TYR A 116 -4.22 13.37 -7.20
CA TYR A 116 -4.93 12.12 -7.37
C TYR A 116 -5.90 11.89 -6.19
N ASP A 117 -7.18 11.68 -6.50
CA ASP A 117 -8.24 11.40 -5.53
C ASP A 117 -8.86 10.04 -5.85
N SER A 118 -8.46 9.02 -5.09
CA SER A 118 -8.91 7.65 -5.26
C SER A 118 -10.39 7.46 -4.90
N PHE A 119 -10.91 8.19 -3.92
CA PHE A 119 -12.32 8.09 -3.51
C PHE A 119 -13.26 8.66 -4.57
N ALA A 120 -12.90 9.80 -5.17
CA ALA A 120 -13.63 10.34 -6.33
C ALA A 120 -13.60 9.38 -7.54
N ARG A 121 -12.59 8.51 -7.60
CA ARG A 121 -12.40 7.48 -8.64
C ARG A 121 -13.02 6.13 -8.30
N GLY A 122 -13.74 6.04 -7.19
CA GLY A 122 -14.52 4.87 -6.81
C GLY A 122 -13.83 3.90 -5.85
N LYS A 123 -12.72 4.30 -5.22
CA LYS A 123 -12.15 3.56 -4.09
C LYS A 123 -13.20 3.45 -2.99
N LYS A 124 -13.36 2.23 -2.47
CA LYS A 124 -14.23 1.97 -1.33
C LYS A 124 -13.38 1.99 -0.06
N PRO A 125 -13.88 2.57 1.05
CA PRO A 125 -13.20 2.43 2.33
C PRO A 125 -13.06 0.96 2.68
N THR A 126 -11.90 0.56 3.24
CA THR A 126 -11.72 -0.78 3.79
C THR A 126 -12.65 -0.92 4.98
N SER A 127 -13.84 -1.48 4.76
CA SER A 127 -14.76 -1.84 5.84
C SER A 127 -14.25 -3.14 6.44
N TYR A 128 -14.10 -3.18 7.77
CA TYR A 128 -13.65 -4.34 8.55
C TYR A 128 -14.52 -5.62 8.38
N LYS A 129 -15.54 -5.59 7.50
CA LYS A 129 -16.50 -6.68 7.24
C LYS A 129 -16.12 -7.61 6.08
N GLY A 130 -14.96 -7.41 5.44
CA GLY A 130 -14.54 -8.24 4.29
C GLY A 130 -13.72 -9.49 4.63
N LEU A 131 -13.27 -9.66 5.88
CA LEU A 131 -12.41 -10.78 6.31
C LEU A 131 -13.16 -11.86 7.13
N LEU A 132 -14.50 -11.82 7.16
CA LEU A 132 -15.34 -12.81 7.84
C LEU A 132 -16.51 -13.30 6.97
N ALA A 133 -16.31 -13.44 5.66
CA ALA A 133 -17.26 -14.10 4.76
C ALA A 133 -16.57 -15.26 4.02
#